data_AF-A0A6N1VJU6-F1
#
_entry.id   AF-A0A6N1VJU6-F1
#
_cell.length_a   1.000
_cell.length_b   1.000
_cell.length_c   1.000
_cell.angle_alpha   90.00
_cell.angle_beta   90.00
_cell.angle_gamma   90.00
#
_symmetry.space_group_name_H-M   'P 1'
#
loop_
_entity.id
_entity.type
_entity.pdbx_description
1 polymer ?
#
loop_
_entity_poly.entity_id
_entity_poly.type
_entity_poly.pdbx_seq_one_letter_code
_entity_poly.pdbx_strand_id
1 'polypeptide(L)'
;MFKWMFGGQRVARPEGYDEGRKLFELGMAHASRYECEKALDYYARSISICKNPAPYINRANILCKRIRYHEALQDLLEAQRLDRALANEFSYVLRREIATAEAVTHLYRNGVREKLISDFEDNGEDYVVGKIFCASFGFRHRAWKDGFVLPTIAEFHFFNELDNVRKFDRLDLYPEVSEYLDLYPEEFIDQKVANCPDDEAYRKAELTLHSFLCVYDEKTMIRLRRVMLYSLHERLLDNDYPEVTGSLTDPMPSVIKEAYSFVYGEDYNSDRDDDDDCDLGPVSSSDLR
;
A
#
# COMPACT_ATOMS: atom_id res chain seq x y z
N MET A 1 16.09 -19.85 12.69
CA MET A 1 16.70 -20.79 13.66
C MET A 1 16.75 -22.16 13.00
N PHE A 2 17.81 -22.46 12.24
CA PHE A 2 17.94 -23.69 11.43
C PHE A 2 18.37 -24.87 12.30
N LYS A 3 17.50 -25.83 12.58
CA LYS A 3 17.80 -26.96 13.47
C LYS A 3 18.09 -28.25 12.68
N TRP A 4 19.23 -28.26 12.00
CA TRP A 4 19.84 -29.47 11.42
C TRP A 4 20.68 -30.26 12.45
N MET A 5 20.29 -30.24 13.73
CA MET A 5 20.99 -30.99 14.77
C MET A 5 20.01 -31.89 15.52
N PHE A 6 20.20 -33.19 15.31
CA PHE A 6 20.13 -34.31 16.25
C PHE A 6 19.37 -35.51 15.64
N GLY A 7 20.14 -36.46 15.10
CA GLY A 7 19.64 -37.80 14.76
C GLY A 7 20.33 -38.49 13.57
N GLY A 8 21.53 -39.04 13.77
CA GLY A 8 21.96 -40.29 13.11
C GLY A 8 22.42 -40.30 11.65
N GLN A 9 22.06 -39.33 10.80
CA GLN A 9 22.61 -39.22 9.44
C GLN A 9 23.04 -37.78 9.17
N ARG A 10 24.35 -37.56 8.96
CA ARG A 10 24.84 -36.33 8.32
C ARG A 10 24.32 -36.34 6.89
N VAL A 11 23.11 -35.85 6.68
CA VAL A 11 22.65 -35.51 5.34
C VAL A 11 23.61 -34.42 4.87
N ALA A 12 24.34 -34.72 3.80
CA ALA A 12 25.25 -33.74 3.21
C ALA A 12 24.46 -32.48 2.87
N ARG A 13 25.04 -31.31 3.16
CA ARG A 13 24.43 -30.04 2.74
C ARG A 13 24.21 -30.10 1.22
N PRO A 14 23.02 -29.76 0.71
CA PRO A 14 22.81 -29.72 -0.72
C PRO A 14 23.78 -28.74 -1.37
N GLU A 15 24.11 -28.98 -2.63
CA GLU A 15 24.96 -28.08 -3.41
C GLU A 15 24.40 -26.65 -3.38
N GLY A 16 25.28 -25.66 -3.24
CA GLY A 16 24.87 -24.26 -3.16
C GLY A 16 24.21 -23.82 -1.85
N TYR A 17 24.09 -24.70 -0.84
CA TYR A 17 23.44 -24.36 0.44
C TYR A 17 23.98 -23.08 1.09
N ASP A 18 25.30 -22.97 1.23
CA ASP A 18 25.92 -21.82 1.91
C ASP A 18 25.72 -20.51 1.12
N GLU A 19 25.80 -20.57 -0.22
CA GLU A 19 25.54 -19.40 -1.07
C GLU A 19 24.06 -19.01 -1.08
N GLY A 20 23.15 -19.98 -1.19
CA GLY A 20 21.71 -19.75 -1.11
C GLY A 20 21.31 -19.14 0.24
N ARG A 21 21.92 -19.60 1.33
CA ARG A 21 21.72 -19.03 2.67
C ARG A 21 22.23 -17.59 2.77
N LYS A 22 23.41 -17.30 2.22
CA LYS A 22 23.97 -15.94 2.21
C LYS A 22 23.07 -14.97 1.45
N LEU A 23 22.56 -15.37 0.27
CA LEU A 23 21.61 -14.55 -0.50
C LEU A 23 20.31 -14.34 0.27
N PHE A 24 19.80 -15.36 0.96
CA PHE A 24 18.62 -15.21 1.82
C PHE A 24 18.86 -14.20 2.96
N GLU A 25 20.00 -14.26 3.63
CA GLU A 25 20.39 -13.30 4.69
C GLU A 25 20.49 -11.86 4.16
N LEU A 26 21.02 -11.67 2.94
CA LEU A 26 21.01 -10.38 2.25
C LEU A 26 19.57 -9.90 1.95
N GLY A 27 18.71 -10.80 1.45
CA GLY A 27 17.31 -10.49 1.20
C GLY A 27 16.57 -10.02 2.46
N MET A 28 16.80 -10.70 3.60
CA MET A 28 16.24 -10.27 4.89
C MET A 28 16.76 -8.88 5.31
N ALA A 29 18.07 -8.62 5.12
CA ALA A 29 18.65 -7.32 5.47
C ALA A 29 18.03 -6.18 4.65
N HIS A 30 17.83 -6.38 3.34
CA HIS A 30 17.13 -5.40 2.50
C HIS A 30 15.65 -5.26 2.87
N ALA A 31 14.95 -6.36 3.13
CA ALA A 31 13.54 -6.33 3.55
C ALA A 31 13.34 -5.57 4.87
N SER A 32 14.28 -5.68 5.82
CA SER A 32 14.22 -4.95 7.10
C SER A 32 14.35 -3.43 6.96
N ARG A 33 14.82 -2.96 5.80
CA ARG A 33 14.99 -1.54 5.45
C ARG A 33 13.99 -1.09 4.39
N TYR A 34 12.94 -1.89 4.13
CA TYR A 34 11.95 -1.58 3.09
C TYR A 34 12.53 -1.48 1.67
N GLU A 35 13.74 -2.02 1.43
CA GLU A 35 14.36 -2.12 0.09
C GLU A 35 13.80 -3.34 -0.67
N CYS A 36 12.48 -3.38 -0.85
CA CYS A 36 11.74 -4.57 -1.27
C CYS A 36 12.15 -5.14 -2.64
N GLU A 37 12.46 -4.31 -3.65
CA GLU A 37 12.95 -4.79 -4.95
C GLU A 37 14.21 -5.64 -4.82
N LYS A 38 15.19 -5.15 -4.04
CA LYS A 38 16.44 -5.88 -3.81
C LYS A 38 16.18 -7.15 -3.00
N ALA A 39 15.31 -7.08 -2.00
CA ALA A 39 14.93 -8.25 -1.22
C ALA A 39 14.31 -9.34 -2.11
N LEU A 40 13.40 -8.98 -3.00
CA LEU A 40 12.76 -9.90 -3.96
C LEU A 40 13.80 -10.52 -4.91
N ASP A 41 14.76 -9.75 -5.44
CA ASP A 41 15.87 -10.29 -6.26
C ASP A 41 16.71 -11.31 -5.48
N TYR A 42 17.13 -10.95 -4.26
CA TYR A 42 17.94 -11.83 -3.42
C TYR A 42 17.19 -13.12 -3.04
N TYR A 43 15.90 -13.05 -2.73
CA TYR A 43 15.09 -14.24 -2.48
C TYR A 43 14.96 -15.10 -3.73
N ALA A 44 14.72 -14.51 -4.91
CA ALA A 44 14.65 -15.25 -6.16
C ALA A 44 15.97 -15.97 -6.48
N ARG A 45 17.11 -15.31 -6.29
CA ARG A 45 18.44 -15.90 -6.48
C ARG A 45 18.76 -16.96 -5.42
N SER A 46 18.35 -16.76 -4.18
CA SER A 46 18.46 -17.79 -3.13
C SER A 46 17.70 -19.07 -3.51
N ILE A 47 16.46 -18.91 -3.98
CA ILE A 47 15.58 -20.00 -4.43
C ILE A 47 16.19 -20.75 -5.63
N SER A 48 16.79 -20.05 -6.59
CA SER A 48 17.37 -20.67 -7.79
C SER A 48 18.63 -21.49 -7.48
N ILE A 49 19.40 -21.09 -6.46
CA ILE A 49 20.58 -21.83 -6.02
C ILE A 49 20.21 -23.02 -5.13
N CYS A 50 19.40 -22.79 -4.10
CA CYS A 50 19.03 -23.82 -3.14
C CYS A 50 17.60 -23.60 -2.62
N LYS A 51 16.65 -24.38 -3.15
CA LYS A 51 15.25 -24.33 -2.74
C LYS A 51 15.09 -24.61 -1.24
N ASN A 52 14.47 -23.68 -0.54
CA ASN A 52 14.18 -23.77 0.89
C ASN A 52 12.85 -23.04 1.19
N PRO A 53 12.01 -23.50 2.14
CA PRO A 53 10.76 -22.80 2.47
C PRO A 53 10.91 -21.32 2.84
N ALA A 54 11.97 -20.94 3.56
CA ALA A 54 12.13 -19.60 4.13
C ALA A 54 12.16 -18.46 3.09
N PRO A 55 12.96 -18.48 2.01
CA PRO A 55 12.94 -17.43 1.00
C PRO A 55 11.59 -17.34 0.26
N TYR A 56 10.89 -18.46 0.03
CA TYR A 56 9.53 -18.43 -0.53
C TYR A 56 8.54 -17.71 0.40
N ILE A 57 8.54 -18.04 1.70
CA ILE A 57 7.67 -17.39 2.69
C ILE A 57 7.94 -15.88 2.74
N ASN A 58 9.21 -15.47 2.79
CA ASN A 58 9.56 -14.05 2.87
C ASN A 58 9.24 -13.29 1.58
N ARG A 59 9.44 -13.92 0.42
CA ARG A 59 9.02 -13.34 -0.87
C ARG A 59 7.50 -13.18 -0.95
N ALA A 60 6.75 -14.22 -0.54
CA ALA A 60 5.29 -14.17 -0.46
C ALA A 60 4.78 -13.04 0.47
N ASN A 61 5.42 -12.82 1.62
CA ASN A 61 5.03 -11.74 2.53
C ASN A 61 5.13 -10.36 1.87
N ILE A 62 6.21 -10.09 1.13
CA ILE A 62 6.36 -8.84 0.36
C ILE A 62 5.30 -8.76 -0.74
N LEU A 63 5.07 -9.85 -1.47
CA LEU A 63 4.04 -9.91 -2.52
C LEU A 63 2.63 -9.63 -1.98
N CYS A 64 2.27 -10.18 -0.81
CA CYS A 64 1.01 -9.88 -0.13
C CYS A 64 0.87 -8.38 0.21
N LYS A 65 1.95 -7.73 0.68
CA LYS A 65 1.96 -6.28 0.94
C LYS A 65 1.80 -5.43 -0.32
N ARG A 66 2.08 -6.00 -1.49
CA ARG A 66 1.83 -5.40 -2.82
C ARG A 66 0.53 -5.87 -3.47
N ILE A 67 -0.34 -6.55 -2.72
CA ILE A 67 -1.64 -7.08 -3.19
C ILE A 67 -1.46 -8.16 -4.30
N ARG A 68 -0.25 -8.71 -4.47
CA ARG A 68 0.08 -9.79 -5.42
C ARG A 68 -0.19 -11.18 -4.81
N TYR A 69 -1.38 -11.35 -4.24
CA TYR A 69 -1.74 -12.56 -3.48
C TYR A 69 -1.75 -13.85 -4.29
N HIS A 70 -2.05 -13.79 -5.60
CA HIS A 70 -2.03 -14.98 -6.45
C HIS A 70 -0.62 -15.58 -6.55
N GLU A 71 0.39 -14.72 -6.73
CA GLU A 71 1.79 -15.13 -6.80
C GLU A 71 2.32 -15.52 -5.42
N ALA A 72 1.96 -14.77 -4.38
CA ALA A 72 2.27 -15.11 -3.01
C ALA A 72 1.74 -16.51 -2.64
N LEU A 73 0.52 -16.87 -3.06
CA LEU A 73 -0.04 -18.18 -2.84
C LEU A 73 0.78 -19.29 -3.51
N GLN A 74 1.30 -19.09 -4.73
CA GLN A 74 2.17 -20.09 -5.37
C GLN A 74 3.45 -20.31 -4.57
N ASP A 75 4.07 -19.23 -4.09
CA ASP A 75 5.25 -19.30 -3.23
C ASP A 75 4.97 -20.03 -1.91
N LEU A 76 3.85 -19.73 -1.26
CA LEU A 76 3.45 -20.38 -0.01
C LEU A 76 3.15 -21.87 -0.19
N LEU A 77 2.51 -22.26 -1.30
CA LEU A 77 2.25 -23.67 -1.62
C LEU A 77 3.54 -24.44 -1.88
N GLU A 78 4.49 -23.85 -2.61
CA GLU A 78 5.81 -24.47 -2.81
C GLU A 78 6.61 -24.54 -1.51
N ALA A 79 6.56 -23.50 -0.68
CA ALA A 79 7.16 -23.50 0.65
C ALA A 79 6.57 -24.61 1.54
N GLN A 80 5.25 -24.81 1.50
CA GLN A 80 4.58 -25.90 2.22
C GLN A 80 5.00 -27.28 1.72
N ARG A 81 5.14 -27.47 0.41
CA ARG A 81 5.61 -28.72 -0.17
C ARG A 81 7.04 -29.04 0.32
N LEU A 82 7.92 -28.04 0.31
CA LEU A 82 9.30 -28.17 0.78
C LEU A 82 9.38 -28.41 2.29
N ASP A 83 8.59 -27.69 3.09
CA ASP A 83 8.60 -27.80 4.56
C ASP A 83 8.16 -29.21 5.03
N ARG A 84 7.14 -29.78 4.38
CA ARG A 84 6.70 -31.17 4.62
C ARG A 84 7.76 -32.23 4.32
N ALA A 85 8.62 -31.97 3.33
CA ALA A 85 9.72 -32.88 2.98
C ALA A 85 10.93 -32.76 3.92
N LEU A 86 10.97 -31.72 4.74
CA LEU A 86 12.02 -31.46 5.71
C LEU A 86 11.54 -31.87 7.12
N ALA A 87 11.31 -30.89 8.00
CA ALA A 87 10.94 -31.11 9.40
C ALA A 87 9.62 -30.42 9.80
N ASN A 88 8.88 -29.86 8.82
CA ASN A 88 7.59 -29.22 9.02
C ASN A 88 7.65 -28.04 10.03
N GLU A 89 8.78 -27.32 10.04
CA GLU A 89 9.12 -26.26 10.99
C GLU A 89 8.23 -25.02 10.81
N PHE A 90 7.75 -24.79 9.58
CA PHE A 90 6.98 -23.59 9.22
C PHE A 90 5.47 -23.84 9.15
N SER A 91 5.01 -25.04 9.47
CA SER A 91 3.62 -25.48 9.30
C SER A 91 2.55 -24.56 9.92
N TYR A 92 2.83 -23.94 11.07
CA TYR A 92 1.90 -22.98 11.68
C TYR A 92 1.78 -21.71 10.85
N VAL A 93 2.90 -21.07 10.51
CA VAL A 93 2.94 -19.84 9.70
C VAL A 93 2.35 -20.12 8.32
N LEU A 94 2.78 -21.19 7.65
CA LEU A 94 2.30 -21.55 6.32
C LEU A 94 0.79 -21.77 6.29
N ARG A 95 0.19 -22.46 7.28
CA ARG A 95 -1.27 -22.62 7.32
C ARG A 95 -2.00 -21.29 7.43
N ARG A 96 -1.50 -20.37 8.25
CA ARG A 96 -2.09 -19.03 8.41
C ARG A 96 -1.99 -18.22 7.12
N GLU A 97 -0.78 -18.08 6.57
CA GLU A 97 -0.55 -17.27 5.37
C GLU A 97 -1.29 -17.84 4.14
N ILE A 98 -1.32 -19.16 3.98
CA ILE A 98 -2.08 -19.81 2.89
C ILE A 98 -3.58 -19.53 3.05
N ALA A 99 -4.14 -19.69 4.25
CA ALA A 99 -5.56 -19.43 4.47
C ALA A 99 -5.94 -17.98 4.12
N THR A 100 -5.09 -17.01 4.50
CA THR A 100 -5.28 -15.60 4.12
C THR A 100 -5.19 -15.42 2.60
N ALA A 101 -4.16 -15.96 1.95
CA ALA A 101 -3.98 -15.81 0.51
C ALA A 101 -5.09 -16.51 -0.30
N GLU A 102 -5.59 -17.66 0.15
CA GLU A 102 -6.76 -18.33 -0.43
C GLU A 102 -8.04 -17.53 -0.25
N ALA A 103 -8.25 -16.93 0.93
CA ALA A 103 -9.39 -16.05 1.18
C ALA A 103 -9.38 -14.83 0.26
N VAL A 104 -8.22 -14.21 0.03
CA VAL A 104 -8.11 -13.05 -0.88
C VAL A 104 -8.29 -13.48 -2.35
N THR A 105 -7.69 -14.59 -2.76
CA THR A 105 -7.70 -15.04 -4.17
C THR A 105 -8.95 -15.82 -4.57
N HIS A 106 -9.96 -15.94 -3.72
CA HIS A 106 -11.16 -16.74 -3.98
C HIS A 106 -11.91 -16.31 -5.26
N LEU A 107 -11.85 -15.04 -5.65
CA LEU A 107 -12.48 -14.50 -6.86
C LEU A 107 -11.88 -15.03 -8.17
N TYR A 108 -10.67 -15.61 -8.13
CA TYR A 108 -10.07 -16.27 -9.29
C TYR A 108 -10.77 -17.57 -9.69
N ARG A 109 -11.51 -18.20 -8.78
CA ARG A 109 -12.02 -19.58 -8.94
C ARG A 109 -13.53 -19.66 -9.14
N ASN A 110 -14.25 -18.54 -9.03
CA ASN A 110 -15.73 -18.51 -9.02
C ASN A 110 -16.34 -17.79 -10.23
N GLY A 111 -15.54 -17.42 -11.24
CA GLY A 111 -16.00 -16.72 -12.45
C GLY A 111 -16.37 -15.24 -12.24
N VAL A 112 -16.10 -14.68 -11.05
CA VAL A 112 -16.34 -13.26 -10.75
C VAL A 112 -15.24 -12.40 -11.37
N ARG A 113 -14.01 -12.90 -11.45
CA ARG A 113 -12.88 -12.19 -12.08
C ARG A 113 -13.20 -11.70 -13.48
N GLU A 114 -13.74 -12.55 -14.34
CA GLU A 114 -14.04 -12.20 -15.74
C GLU A 114 -15.12 -11.12 -15.82
N LYS A 115 -16.08 -11.13 -14.89
CA LYS A 115 -17.11 -10.08 -14.79
C LYS A 115 -16.52 -8.76 -14.33
N LEU A 116 -15.59 -8.78 -13.36
CA LEU A 116 -14.91 -7.57 -12.89
C LEU A 116 -14.04 -6.96 -13.98
N ILE A 117 -13.35 -7.79 -14.77
CA ILE A 117 -12.57 -7.34 -15.92
C ILE A 117 -13.50 -6.74 -17.00
N SER A 118 -14.62 -7.39 -17.32
CA SER A 118 -15.62 -6.82 -18.25
C SER A 118 -16.18 -5.49 -17.75
N ASP A 119 -16.55 -5.41 -16.46
CA ASP A 119 -17.04 -4.16 -15.84
C ASP A 119 -16.02 -3.02 -15.99
N PHE A 120 -14.72 -3.33 -15.86
CA PHE A 120 -13.63 -2.38 -16.06
C PHE A 120 -13.50 -1.93 -17.52
N GLU A 121 -13.54 -2.87 -18.47
CA GLU A 121 -13.45 -2.57 -19.90
C GLU A 121 -14.63 -1.72 -20.39
N ASP A 122 -15.84 -1.99 -19.87
CA ASP A 122 -17.06 -1.33 -20.31
C ASP A 122 -17.28 0.05 -19.68
N ASN A 123 -16.80 0.28 -18.45
CA ASN A 123 -17.16 1.47 -17.66
C ASN A 123 -15.96 2.33 -17.23
N GLY A 124 -14.73 1.82 -17.36
CA GLY A 124 -13.52 2.54 -16.97
C GLY A 124 -13.21 2.53 -15.47
N GLU A 125 -12.12 3.20 -15.13
CA GLU A 125 -11.46 3.13 -13.81
C GLU A 125 -12.28 3.73 -12.69
N ASP A 126 -12.73 4.98 -12.84
CA ASP A 126 -13.43 5.70 -11.79
C ASP A 126 -14.68 4.95 -11.31
N TYR A 127 -15.40 4.34 -12.25
CA TYR A 127 -16.57 3.52 -11.96
C TYR A 127 -16.20 2.27 -11.15
N VAL A 128 -15.17 1.53 -11.59
CA VAL A 128 -14.75 0.30 -10.93
C VAL A 128 -14.16 0.59 -9.55
N VAL A 129 -13.31 1.59 -9.43
CA VAL A 129 -12.77 2.05 -8.14
C VAL A 129 -13.89 2.37 -7.17
N GLY A 130 -14.89 3.14 -7.59
CA GLY A 130 -16.03 3.48 -6.76
C GLY A 130 -16.81 2.26 -6.29
N LYS A 131 -17.06 1.27 -7.18
CA LYS A 131 -17.73 0.02 -6.81
C LYS A 131 -16.90 -0.82 -5.85
N ILE A 132 -15.61 -0.99 -6.11
CA ILE A 132 -14.68 -1.76 -5.27
C ILE A 132 -14.61 -1.13 -3.88
N PHE A 133 -14.36 0.17 -3.79
CA PHE A 133 -14.23 0.87 -2.52
C PHE A 133 -15.54 0.78 -1.72
N CYS A 134 -16.67 1.09 -2.35
CA CYS A 134 -17.98 1.00 -1.69
C CYS A 134 -18.29 -0.41 -1.19
N ALA A 135 -18.04 -1.44 -2.00
CA ALA A 135 -18.28 -2.82 -1.60
C ALA A 135 -17.38 -3.24 -0.43
N SER A 136 -16.13 -2.77 -0.41
CA SER A 136 -15.14 -3.13 0.60
C SER A 136 -15.41 -2.48 1.95
N PHE A 137 -15.78 -1.19 1.94
CA PHE A 137 -15.99 -0.40 3.16
C PHE A 137 -17.47 -0.26 3.57
N GLY A 138 -18.39 -0.96 2.88
CA GLY A 138 -19.79 -1.05 3.28
C GLY A 138 -20.66 0.15 2.87
N PHE A 139 -20.27 0.88 1.82
CA PHE A 139 -21.01 2.03 1.31
C PHE A 139 -21.95 1.67 0.16
N ARG A 140 -22.99 2.48 -0.03
CA ARG A 140 -23.78 2.45 -1.26
C ARG A 140 -22.98 3.14 -2.36
N HIS A 141 -22.90 2.53 -3.54
CA HIS A 141 -22.19 3.12 -4.69
C HIS A 141 -22.61 4.57 -5.04
N ARG A 142 -23.87 4.92 -4.77
CA ARG A 142 -24.34 6.31 -4.96
C ARG A 142 -23.61 7.30 -4.05
N ALA A 143 -23.25 6.92 -2.82
CA ALA A 143 -22.50 7.76 -1.89
C ALA A 143 -21.14 8.18 -2.49
N TRP A 144 -20.44 7.28 -3.19
CA TRP A 144 -19.19 7.60 -3.89
C TRP A 144 -19.36 8.64 -5.00
N LYS A 145 -20.46 8.56 -5.76
CA LYS A 145 -20.79 9.53 -6.81
C LYS A 145 -21.21 10.88 -6.25
N ASP A 146 -21.88 10.86 -5.10
CA ASP A 146 -22.36 12.06 -4.42
C ASP A 146 -21.25 12.72 -3.57
N GLY A 147 -19.99 12.28 -3.69
CA GLY A 147 -18.84 12.84 -2.95
C GLY A 147 -18.75 12.42 -1.48
N PHE A 148 -19.66 11.59 -0.99
CA PHE A 148 -19.73 11.24 0.43
C PHE A 148 -18.67 10.20 0.81
N VAL A 149 -17.80 10.57 1.74
CA VAL A 149 -16.83 9.68 2.38
C VAL A 149 -17.12 9.68 3.87
N LEU A 150 -17.23 8.50 4.51
CA LEU A 150 -17.17 8.47 5.97
C LEU A 150 -15.73 8.80 6.37
N PRO A 151 -15.48 9.93 7.03
CA PRO A 151 -14.15 10.50 7.14
C PRO A 151 -13.17 9.53 7.78
N THR A 152 -13.53 8.87 8.89
CA THR A 152 -12.51 8.22 9.74
C THR A 152 -11.83 6.97 9.14
N ILE A 153 -12.58 5.98 8.64
CA ILE A 153 -11.97 4.74 8.10
C ILE A 153 -11.35 4.97 6.72
N ALA A 154 -11.98 5.81 5.88
CA ALA A 154 -11.48 6.07 4.54
C ALA A 154 -10.23 6.97 4.55
N GLU A 155 -10.19 7.96 5.44
CA GLU A 155 -8.99 8.75 5.71
C GLU A 155 -7.86 7.86 6.25
N PHE A 156 -8.16 6.98 7.22
CA PHE A 156 -7.19 5.99 7.69
C PHE A 156 -6.66 5.14 6.53
N HIS A 157 -7.54 4.66 5.65
CA HIS A 157 -7.13 3.88 4.48
C HIS A 157 -6.19 4.67 3.56
N PHE A 158 -6.49 5.94 3.29
CA PHE A 158 -5.64 6.81 2.48
C PHE A 158 -4.21 6.87 3.05
N PHE A 159 -4.05 7.22 4.33
CA PHE A 159 -2.71 7.30 4.96
C PHE A 159 -2.02 5.95 5.09
N ASN A 160 -2.75 4.89 5.44
CA ASN A 160 -2.20 3.52 5.48
C ASN A 160 -1.71 3.07 4.09
N GLU A 161 -2.39 3.47 3.03
CA GLU A 161 -2.00 3.15 1.67
C GLU A 161 -0.77 3.94 1.20
N LEU A 162 -0.65 5.23 1.57
CA LEU A 162 0.58 6.00 1.36
C LEU A 162 1.78 5.32 2.04
N ASP A 163 1.60 4.93 3.32
CA ASP A 163 2.63 4.25 4.09
C ASP A 163 3.01 2.88 3.50
N ASN A 164 2.02 2.10 3.06
CA ASN A 164 2.25 0.81 2.43
C ASN A 164 3.02 0.94 1.11
N VAL A 165 2.64 1.89 0.24
CA VAL A 165 3.35 2.12 -1.03
C VAL A 165 4.79 2.55 -0.75
N ARG A 166 5.00 3.48 0.18
CA ARG A 166 6.32 3.96 0.61
C ARG A 166 7.22 2.83 1.11
N LYS A 167 6.69 1.92 1.94
CA LYS A 167 7.46 0.86 2.60
C LYS A 167 7.61 -0.42 1.78
N PHE A 168 6.64 -0.76 0.95
CA PHE A 168 6.61 -2.09 0.35
C PHE A 168 6.59 -2.08 -1.17
N ASP A 169 6.10 -1.02 -1.80
CA ASP A 169 5.88 -0.99 -3.24
C ASP A 169 6.95 -0.18 -3.99
N ARG A 170 6.77 -0.03 -5.30
CA ARG A 170 7.63 0.75 -6.18
C ARG A 170 7.08 2.16 -6.35
N LEU A 171 7.64 3.11 -5.60
CA LEU A 171 7.19 4.51 -5.63
C LEU A 171 7.20 5.13 -7.05
N ASP A 172 8.11 4.70 -7.92
CA ASP A 172 8.17 5.17 -9.32
C ASP A 172 6.93 4.79 -10.17
N LEU A 173 6.11 3.85 -9.69
CA LEU A 173 4.84 3.47 -10.32
C LEU A 173 3.65 4.27 -9.78
N TYR A 174 3.85 5.08 -8.74
CA TYR A 174 2.83 5.86 -8.01
C TYR A 174 3.23 7.34 -7.91
N PRO A 175 3.21 8.10 -9.02
CA PRO A 175 3.57 9.51 -9.00
C PRO A 175 2.71 10.33 -8.03
N GLU A 176 1.41 10.04 -7.91
CA GLU A 176 0.51 10.72 -6.97
C GLU A 176 0.92 10.47 -5.52
N VAL A 177 1.36 9.24 -5.19
CA VAL A 177 1.87 8.95 -3.85
C VAL A 177 3.14 9.73 -3.56
N SER A 178 4.03 9.88 -4.53
CA SER A 178 5.22 10.72 -4.37
C SER A 178 4.84 12.16 -4.04
N GLU A 179 3.88 12.73 -4.77
CA GLU A 179 3.36 14.07 -4.51
C GLU A 179 2.73 14.18 -3.10
N TYR A 180 1.92 13.19 -2.69
CA TYR A 180 1.33 13.19 -1.35
C TYR A 180 2.36 13.03 -0.23
N LEU A 181 3.42 12.24 -0.44
CA LEU A 181 4.50 12.12 0.54
C LEU A 181 5.31 13.42 0.69
N ASP A 182 5.34 14.27 -0.34
CA ASP A 182 5.93 15.61 -0.23
C ASP A 182 4.99 16.59 0.50
N LEU A 183 3.68 16.40 0.40
CA LEU A 183 2.65 17.24 1.04
C LEU A 183 2.40 16.89 2.51
N TYR A 184 2.42 15.61 2.86
CA TYR A 184 2.12 15.10 4.20
C TYR A 184 3.40 14.66 4.90
N PRO A 185 3.80 15.31 6.02
CA PRO A 185 5.00 14.92 6.77
C PRO A 185 4.98 13.46 7.21
N GLU A 186 6.15 12.80 7.23
CA GLU A 186 6.26 11.39 7.61
C GLU A 186 5.71 11.13 9.01
N GLU A 187 5.98 12.01 9.98
CA GLU A 187 5.48 11.89 11.34
C GLU A 187 3.95 11.97 11.42
N PHE A 188 3.33 12.77 10.54
CA PHE A 188 1.88 12.89 10.45
C PHE A 188 1.26 11.60 9.89
N ILE A 189 1.86 11.04 8.83
CA ILE A 189 1.42 9.77 8.26
C ILE A 189 1.55 8.64 9.30
N ASP A 190 2.69 8.55 9.98
CA ASP A 190 2.92 7.55 11.03
C ASP A 190 1.90 7.71 12.18
N GLN A 191 1.57 8.95 12.57
CA GLN A 191 0.51 9.22 13.54
C GLN A 191 -0.86 8.73 13.05
N LYS A 192 -1.22 8.97 11.78
CA LYS A 192 -2.50 8.51 11.20
C LYS A 192 -2.58 6.99 11.16
N VAL A 193 -1.51 6.31 10.75
CA VAL A 193 -1.43 4.85 10.68
C VAL A 193 -1.45 4.20 12.08
N ALA A 194 -0.87 4.85 13.09
CA ALA A 194 -0.90 4.35 14.47
C ALA A 194 -2.30 4.43 15.10
N ASN A 195 -3.17 5.31 14.61
CA ASN A 195 -4.48 5.61 15.19
C ASN A 195 -5.65 5.07 14.35
N CYS A 196 -5.60 3.77 14.02
CA CYS A 196 -6.72 3.12 13.33
C CYS A 196 -8.02 3.23 14.17
N PRO A 197 -9.11 3.82 13.62
CA PRO A 197 -10.33 4.05 14.40
C PRO A 197 -11.06 2.76 14.78
N ASP A 198 -10.97 1.73 13.93
CA ASP A 198 -11.54 0.39 14.16
C ASP A 198 -10.72 -0.66 13.39
N ASP A 199 -9.78 -1.31 14.08
CA ASP A 199 -8.85 -2.30 13.50
C ASP A 199 -9.57 -3.56 12.99
N GLU A 200 -10.67 -3.99 13.61
CA GLU A 200 -11.41 -5.16 13.14
C GLU A 200 -12.21 -4.84 11.87
N ALA A 201 -12.93 -3.72 11.86
CA ALA A 201 -13.68 -3.28 10.69
C ALA A 201 -12.74 -2.99 9.52
N TYR A 202 -11.61 -2.31 9.78
CA TYR A 202 -10.63 -2.00 8.73
C TYR A 202 -10.02 -3.26 8.14
N ARG A 203 -9.55 -4.22 8.96
CA ARG A 203 -8.98 -5.48 8.43
C ARG A 203 -9.96 -6.25 7.56
N LYS A 204 -11.25 -6.25 7.91
CA LYS A 204 -12.29 -6.88 7.09
C LYS A 204 -12.51 -6.14 5.76
N ALA A 205 -12.52 -4.82 5.80
CA ALA A 205 -12.63 -3.99 4.61
C ALA A 205 -11.41 -4.15 3.69
N GLU A 206 -10.20 -4.11 4.24
CA GLU A 206 -8.94 -4.29 3.54
C GLU A 206 -8.85 -5.68 2.89
N LEU A 207 -9.24 -6.75 3.59
CA LEU A 207 -9.28 -8.09 3.01
C LEU A 207 -10.23 -8.15 1.80
N THR A 208 -11.38 -7.49 1.90
CA THR A 208 -12.37 -7.43 0.81
C THR A 208 -11.83 -6.60 -0.36
N LEU A 209 -11.21 -5.47 -0.08
CA LEU A 209 -10.56 -4.60 -1.06
C LEU A 209 -9.47 -5.36 -1.82
N HIS A 210 -8.56 -6.02 -1.09
CA HIS A 210 -7.50 -6.82 -1.68
C HIS A 210 -8.06 -7.96 -2.52
N SER A 211 -9.18 -8.56 -2.11
CA SER A 211 -9.85 -9.61 -2.89
C SER A 211 -10.29 -9.09 -4.26
N PHE A 212 -10.86 -7.88 -4.31
CA PHE A 212 -11.24 -7.24 -5.57
C PHE A 212 -10.04 -6.79 -6.40
N LEU A 213 -9.04 -6.14 -5.78
CA LEU A 213 -7.88 -5.61 -6.49
C LEU A 213 -6.98 -6.71 -7.04
N CYS A 214 -6.82 -7.82 -6.32
CA CYS A 214 -5.91 -8.87 -6.71
C CYS A 214 -6.35 -9.61 -7.99
N VAL A 215 -7.58 -9.44 -8.48
CA VAL A 215 -8.04 -10.15 -9.69
C VAL A 215 -7.45 -9.58 -10.99
N TYR A 216 -7.03 -8.32 -10.94
CA TYR A 216 -6.45 -7.60 -12.07
C TYR A 216 -4.96 -7.92 -12.20
N ASP A 217 -4.40 -7.78 -13.40
CA ASP A 217 -2.95 -7.81 -13.56
C ASP A 217 -2.30 -6.63 -12.81
N GLU A 218 -1.00 -6.75 -12.50
CA GLU A 218 -0.27 -5.76 -11.69
C GLU A 218 -0.41 -4.33 -12.23
N LYS A 219 -0.32 -4.13 -13.54
CA LYS A 219 -0.41 -2.79 -14.14
C LYS A 219 -1.80 -2.19 -13.92
N THR A 220 -2.85 -2.96 -14.17
CA THR A 220 -4.24 -2.52 -13.96
C THR A 220 -4.54 -2.30 -12.48
N MET A 221 -4.08 -3.20 -11.61
CA MET A 221 -4.24 -3.09 -10.16
C MET A 221 -3.59 -1.81 -9.61
N ILE A 222 -2.36 -1.50 -10.03
CA ILE A 222 -1.66 -0.26 -9.66
C ILE A 222 -2.47 0.96 -10.13
N ARG A 223 -2.97 0.96 -11.38
CA ARG A 223 -3.75 2.07 -11.92
C ARG A 223 -5.04 2.31 -11.13
N LEU A 224 -5.75 1.25 -10.74
CA LEU A 224 -6.93 1.35 -9.88
C LEU A 224 -6.60 1.92 -8.49
N ARG A 225 -5.49 1.49 -7.86
CA ARG A 225 -5.04 2.03 -6.57
C ARG A 225 -4.72 3.53 -6.67
N ARG A 226 -4.05 3.96 -7.74
CA ARG A 226 -3.75 5.39 -7.98
C ARG A 226 -5.01 6.23 -8.10
N VAL A 227 -5.97 5.79 -8.92
CA VAL A 227 -7.26 6.48 -9.06
C VAL A 227 -8.01 6.52 -7.73
N MET A 228 -7.95 5.44 -6.93
CA MET A 228 -8.54 5.38 -5.59
C MET A 228 -7.92 6.40 -4.64
N LEU A 229 -6.59 6.49 -4.60
CA LEU A 229 -5.87 7.45 -3.75
C LEU A 229 -6.18 8.89 -4.13
N TYR A 230 -6.13 9.23 -5.43
CA TYR A 230 -6.52 10.55 -5.92
C TYR A 230 -7.97 10.88 -5.54
N SER A 231 -8.88 9.96 -5.80
CA SER A 231 -10.29 10.07 -5.44
C SER A 231 -10.53 10.28 -3.94
N LEU A 232 -9.76 9.62 -3.08
CA LEU A 232 -9.88 9.77 -1.64
C LEU A 232 -9.33 11.12 -1.20
N HIS A 233 -8.18 11.52 -1.72
CA HIS A 233 -7.55 12.80 -1.41
C HIS A 233 -8.48 13.99 -1.74
N GLU A 234 -8.98 14.07 -2.97
CA GLU A 234 -9.90 15.14 -3.39
C GLU A 234 -11.12 15.23 -2.47
N ARG A 235 -11.70 14.09 -2.11
CA ARG A 235 -12.89 14.06 -1.24
C ARG A 235 -12.57 14.42 0.20
N LEU A 236 -11.37 14.11 0.69
CA LEU A 236 -10.94 14.55 2.01
C LEU A 236 -10.79 16.08 2.04
N LEU A 237 -10.22 16.67 0.98
CA LEU A 237 -10.15 18.13 0.83
C LEU A 237 -11.54 18.76 0.73
N ASP A 238 -12.43 18.22 -0.11
CA ASP A 238 -13.81 18.74 -0.25
C ASP A 238 -14.59 18.71 1.07
N ASN A 239 -14.41 17.66 1.87
CA ASN A 239 -15.05 17.55 3.18
C ASN A 239 -14.51 18.60 4.18
N ASP A 240 -13.21 18.87 4.13
CA ASP A 240 -12.57 19.82 5.03
C ASP A 240 -12.80 21.27 4.59
N TYR A 241 -12.88 21.54 3.29
CA TYR A 241 -12.98 22.88 2.71
C TYR A 241 -14.20 23.04 1.78
N PRO A 242 -15.43 22.77 2.24
CA PRO A 242 -16.62 22.80 1.39
C PRO A 242 -16.91 24.20 0.81
N GLU A 243 -16.41 25.24 1.47
CA GLU A 243 -16.55 26.65 1.06
C GLU A 243 -15.61 27.01 -0.11
N VAL A 244 -14.50 26.28 -0.26
CA VAL A 244 -13.46 26.56 -1.26
C VAL A 244 -13.69 25.74 -2.54
N THR A 245 -14.41 24.61 -2.45
CA THR A 245 -14.79 23.79 -3.61
C THR A 245 -15.67 24.60 -4.58
N GLY A 246 -15.07 25.08 -5.67
CA GLY A 246 -15.73 25.91 -6.69
C GLY A 246 -15.49 27.41 -6.58
N SER A 247 -14.68 27.87 -5.62
CA SER A 247 -14.15 29.24 -5.60
C SER A 247 -13.20 29.43 -6.80
N LEU A 248 -13.38 30.53 -7.53
CA LEU A 248 -12.48 30.94 -8.63
C LEU A 248 -11.31 31.79 -8.13
N THR A 249 -11.36 32.22 -6.87
CA THR A 249 -10.46 33.24 -6.32
C THR A 249 -9.49 32.67 -5.30
N ASP A 250 -9.86 31.61 -4.58
CA ASP A 250 -9.04 31.08 -3.49
C ASP A 250 -8.39 29.76 -3.91
N PRO A 251 -7.04 29.64 -3.79
CA PRO A 251 -6.38 28.38 -4.07
C PRO A 251 -6.84 27.33 -3.06
N MET A 252 -7.35 26.19 -3.55
CA MET A 252 -7.75 25.08 -2.70
C MET A 252 -6.54 24.56 -1.92
N PRO A 253 -6.64 24.36 -0.59
CA PRO A 253 -5.55 23.80 0.19
C PRO A 253 -5.14 22.43 -0.36
N SER A 254 -3.84 22.16 -0.40
CA SER A 254 -3.29 20.90 -0.91
C SER A 254 -3.29 19.77 0.13
N VAL A 255 -3.64 20.08 1.38
CA VAL A 255 -3.67 19.12 2.50
C VAL A 255 -4.91 19.30 3.37
N ILE A 256 -5.37 18.21 3.98
CA ILE A 256 -6.49 18.22 4.94
C ILE A 256 -6.20 19.17 6.12
N LYS A 257 -7.24 19.71 6.75
CA LYS A 257 -7.15 20.70 7.85
C LYS A 257 -6.24 20.24 8.97
N GLU A 258 -6.34 18.98 9.37
CA GLU A 258 -5.50 18.46 10.46
C GLU A 258 -4.01 18.46 10.08
N ALA A 259 -3.69 18.13 8.82
CA ALA A 259 -2.31 18.21 8.33
C ALA A 259 -1.83 19.66 8.20
N TYR A 260 -2.70 20.58 7.78
CA TYR A 260 -2.40 22.01 7.78
C TYR A 260 -2.05 22.50 9.19
N SER A 261 -2.89 22.23 10.18
CA SER A 261 -2.64 22.61 11.57
C SER A 261 -1.39 21.94 12.14
N PHE A 262 -1.09 20.70 11.72
CA PHE A 262 0.14 20.01 12.11
C PHE A 262 1.40 20.69 11.57
N VAL A 263 1.39 21.16 10.32
CA VAL A 263 2.55 21.79 9.65
C VAL A 263 2.75 23.24 10.09
N TYR A 264 1.68 24.02 10.14
CA TYR A 264 1.75 25.47 10.34
C TYR A 264 1.49 25.90 11.79
N GLY A 265 0.98 25.00 12.64
CA GLY A 265 0.68 25.30 14.04
C GLY A 265 -0.57 26.18 14.26
N GLU A 266 -1.37 26.39 13.21
CA GLU A 266 -2.60 27.17 13.24
C GLU A 266 -3.64 26.55 12.30
N ASP A 267 -4.93 26.79 12.58
CA ASP A 267 -6.01 26.33 11.72
C ASP A 267 -6.09 27.17 10.45
N TYR A 268 -6.47 26.54 9.33
CA TYR A 268 -6.70 27.24 8.07
C TYR A 268 -7.82 28.28 8.22
N ASN A 269 -7.52 29.53 7.86
CA ASN A 269 -8.49 30.63 7.83
C ASN A 269 -8.63 31.15 6.41
N SER A 270 -9.79 30.94 5.79
CA SER A 270 -10.11 31.39 4.42
C SER A 270 -10.20 32.91 4.30
N ASP A 271 -10.37 33.62 5.43
CA ASP A 271 -10.65 35.06 5.46
C ASP A 271 -9.38 35.91 5.65
N ARG A 272 -8.18 35.30 5.54
CA ARG A 272 -6.94 36.09 5.45
C ARG A 272 -6.89 36.72 4.06
N ASP A 273 -7.44 37.92 3.95
CA ASP A 273 -7.16 38.83 2.84
C ASP A 273 -5.63 38.95 2.72
N ASP A 274 -5.07 38.42 1.63
CA ASP A 274 -3.66 38.57 1.21
C ASP A 274 -3.34 40.03 0.83
N ASP A 275 -3.64 40.98 1.73
CA ASP A 275 -3.32 42.41 1.58
C ASP A 275 -1.89 42.74 2.07
N ASP A 276 -1.12 41.77 2.56
CA ASP A 276 0.14 42.03 3.28
C ASP A 276 1.43 41.86 2.44
N ASP A 277 1.35 41.89 1.10
CA ASP A 277 2.56 41.81 0.25
C ASP A 277 2.59 42.84 -0.88
N CYS A 278 2.64 44.13 -0.52
CA CYS A 278 3.07 45.23 -1.38
C CYS A 278 3.72 46.39 -0.59
N ASP A 279 4.71 46.11 0.27
CA ASP A 279 5.63 47.15 0.77
C ASP A 279 7.08 46.87 0.36
N LEU A 280 7.32 46.83 -0.95
CA LEU A 280 8.64 47.13 -1.49
C LEU A 280 8.87 48.64 -1.35
N GLY A 281 9.30 49.05 -0.16
CA GLY A 281 9.71 50.42 0.13
C GLY A 281 10.73 50.93 -0.92
N PRO A 282 10.65 52.21 -1.33
CA PRO A 282 11.50 52.73 -2.38
C PRO A 282 12.98 52.72 -1.97
N VAL A 283 13.81 52.05 -2.77
CA VAL A 283 15.27 52.13 -2.67
C VAL A 283 15.68 53.59 -2.94
N SER A 284 16.18 54.23 -1.89
CA SER A 284 16.76 55.57 -1.93
C SER A 284 17.88 55.62 -2.97
N SER A 285 17.71 56.49 -3.98
CA SER A 285 18.73 56.85 -4.96
C SER A 285 19.41 58.14 -4.52
N SER A 286 20.33 58.02 -3.57
CA SER A 286 21.32 59.08 -3.32
C SER A 286 22.58 58.46 -2.75
N ASP A 287 23.45 57.98 -3.65
CA ASP A 287 24.91 58.00 -3.49
C ASP A 287 25.58 57.52 -4.78
N LEU A 288 25.43 58.29 -5.85
CA LEU A 288 26.38 58.31 -6.96
C LEU A 288 26.45 59.73 -7.53
N ARG A 289 27.49 60.44 -7.05
CA ARG A 289 28.12 61.71 -7.52
C ARG A 289 27.93 62.92 -6.64
#